data_AF-A0A2V9ZMJ2-F1
#
_entry.id   AF-A0A2V9ZMJ2-F1
#
_cell.length_a   1.000
_cell.length_b   1.000
_cell.length_c   1.000
_cell.angle_alpha   90.00
_cell.angle_beta   90.00
_cell.angle_gamma   90.00
#
_symmetry.space_group_name_H-M   'P 1'
#
loop_
_entity.id
_entity.type
_entity.pdbx_description
1 polymer ?
#
loop_
_entity_poly.entity_id
_entity_poly.type
_entity_poly.pdbx_seq_one_letter_code
_entity_poly.pdbx_strand_id
1 'polypeptide(L)'
;MSDNVKQLLKLLLGAGLILVEPDKREKVASKVKDRVDDWTDVARDKYEDVVDRLDRVTGAVRGRERVAPKVGTFLLGMGVGVGLGILFAPSSGEEIRNTISEQAGNIRDRVSEQATNLKEKVRETVRRESGEGSQGRMPRPA
;
A
#
# COMPACT_ATOMS: atom_id res chain seq x y z
N MET A 1 -1.03 -18.16 -39.27
CA MET A 1 -0.63 -18.19 -37.84
C MET A 1 0.66 -17.40 -37.56
N SER A 2 1.54 -17.20 -38.55
CA SER A 2 2.79 -16.42 -38.46
C SER A 2 2.61 -14.89 -38.33
N ASP A 3 1.48 -14.34 -38.77
CA ASP A 3 1.29 -12.87 -38.80
C ASP A 3 1.01 -12.28 -37.42
N ASN A 4 0.27 -13.01 -36.58
CA ASN A 4 0.02 -12.60 -35.19
C ASN A 4 1.30 -12.63 -34.34
N VAL A 5 2.19 -13.60 -34.61
CA VAL A 5 3.50 -13.69 -33.94
C VAL A 5 4.40 -12.53 -34.35
N LYS A 6 4.41 -12.14 -35.63
CA LYS A 6 5.15 -10.97 -36.13
C LYS A 6 4.60 -9.65 -35.56
N GLN A 7 3.29 -9.54 -35.38
CA GLN A 7 2.66 -8.37 -34.75
C GLN A 7 2.99 -8.29 -33.26
N LEU A 8 2.91 -9.39 -32.52
CA LEU A 8 3.32 -9.46 -31.12
C LEU A 8 4.81 -9.12 -30.97
N LEU A 9 5.67 -9.65 -31.84
CA LEU A 9 7.10 -9.33 -31.83
C LEU A 9 7.33 -7.84 -32.09
N LYS A 10 6.62 -7.21 -33.03
CA LYS A 10 6.71 -5.76 -33.29
C LYS A 10 6.19 -4.91 -32.13
N LEU A 11 5.14 -5.37 -31.45
CA LEU A 11 4.53 -4.67 -30.32
C LEU A 11 5.43 -4.77 -29.08
N LEU A 12 6.03 -5.94 -28.87
CA LEU A 12 7.00 -6.21 -27.81
C LEU A 12 8.37 -5.58 -28.12
N LEU A 13 8.77 -5.48 -29.39
CA LEU A 13 9.93 -4.67 -29.81
C LEU A 13 9.66 -3.18 -29.64
N GLY A 14 8.44 -2.69 -29.93
CA GLY A 14 8.07 -1.28 -29.76
C GLY A 14 8.00 -0.88 -28.28
N ALA A 15 7.39 -1.73 -27.44
CA ALA A 15 7.38 -1.58 -25.99
C ALA A 15 8.77 -1.81 -25.37
N GLY A 16 9.55 -2.74 -25.92
CA GLY A 16 10.93 -2.99 -25.56
C GLY A 16 11.89 -1.89 -26.03
N LEU A 17 11.60 -1.18 -27.12
CA LEU A 17 12.39 -0.05 -27.62
C LEU A 17 12.31 1.15 -26.66
N ILE A 18 11.17 1.35 -25.98
CA ILE A 18 11.04 2.31 -24.87
C ILE A 18 12.04 1.99 -23.75
N LEU A 19 12.39 0.71 -23.57
CA LEU A 19 13.33 0.27 -22.56
C LEU A 19 14.79 0.39 -23.03
N VAL A 20 15.06 0.24 -24.34
CA VAL A 20 16.42 0.00 -24.89
C VAL A 20 17.05 1.20 -25.64
N GLU A 21 16.30 2.15 -26.21
CA GLU A 21 16.91 3.34 -26.83
C GLU A 21 16.83 4.56 -25.87
N PRO A 22 17.92 4.93 -25.18
CA PRO A 22 17.93 6.09 -24.28
C PRO A 22 17.62 7.41 -25.00
N ASP A 23 18.02 7.54 -26.27
CA ASP A 23 17.95 8.80 -27.03
C ASP A 23 16.55 9.18 -27.55
N LYS A 24 15.59 8.26 -27.56
CA LYS A 24 14.21 8.54 -28.05
C LYS A 24 13.18 8.74 -26.95
N ARG A 25 13.60 8.64 -25.69
CA ARG A 25 12.73 8.82 -24.52
C ARG A 25 12.13 10.21 -24.44
N GLU A 26 12.87 11.25 -24.83
CA GLU A 26 12.41 12.64 -24.74
C GLU A 26 11.20 12.94 -25.64
N LYS A 27 11.16 12.37 -26.85
CA LYS A 27 10.06 12.60 -27.80
C LYS A 27 8.78 11.83 -27.47
N VAL A 28 8.94 10.71 -26.77
CA VAL A 28 7.81 9.88 -26.32
C VAL A 28 7.29 10.39 -24.98
N ALA A 29 8.17 10.83 -24.09
CA ALA A 29 7.81 11.39 -22.80
C ALA A 29 6.96 12.66 -22.93
N SER A 30 7.23 13.55 -23.89
CA SER A 30 6.43 14.76 -24.09
C SER A 30 4.99 14.45 -24.54
N LYS A 31 4.80 13.57 -25.54
CA LYS A 31 3.46 13.15 -25.99
C LYS A 31 2.66 12.39 -24.94
N VAL A 32 3.36 11.65 -24.07
CA VAL A 32 2.73 10.93 -22.96
C VAL A 32 2.37 11.89 -21.85
N LYS A 33 3.23 12.87 -21.56
CA LYS A 33 2.99 13.89 -20.54
C LYS A 33 1.75 14.73 -20.86
N ASP A 34 1.58 15.16 -22.11
CA ASP A 34 0.42 15.95 -22.54
C ASP A 34 -0.93 15.23 -22.34
N ARG A 35 -0.95 13.90 -22.39
CA ARG A 35 -2.16 13.10 -22.15
C ARG A 35 -2.39 12.76 -20.68
N VAL A 36 -1.31 12.71 -19.91
CA VAL A 36 -1.33 12.42 -18.47
C VAL A 36 -1.73 13.67 -17.69
N ASP A 37 -1.31 14.86 -18.11
CA ASP A 37 -1.69 16.13 -17.46
C ASP A 37 -3.22 16.36 -17.49
N ASP A 38 -3.89 16.14 -18.64
CA ASP A 38 -5.35 16.27 -18.78
C ASP A 38 -6.15 15.34 -17.84
N TRP A 39 -5.65 14.12 -17.62
CA TRP A 39 -6.27 13.16 -16.71
C TRP A 39 -5.90 13.42 -15.25
N THR A 40 -4.75 14.06 -15.02
CA THR A 40 -4.28 14.42 -13.69
C THR A 40 -5.11 15.56 -13.12
N ASP A 41 -5.58 16.52 -13.93
CA ASP A 41 -6.41 17.64 -13.43
C ASP A 41 -7.77 17.20 -12.88
N VAL A 42 -8.46 16.26 -13.53
CA VAL A 42 -9.73 15.69 -13.04
C VAL A 42 -9.50 14.75 -11.84
N ALA A 43 -8.34 14.09 -11.77
CA ALA A 43 -7.96 13.30 -10.61
C ALA A 43 -7.57 14.18 -9.42
N ARG A 44 -6.88 15.30 -9.65
CA ARG A 44 -6.36 16.21 -8.62
C ARG A 44 -7.48 16.73 -7.73
N ASP A 45 -8.59 17.14 -8.32
CA ASP A 45 -9.77 17.66 -7.63
C ASP A 45 -10.39 16.67 -6.63
N LYS A 46 -10.36 15.36 -6.93
CA LYS A 46 -10.86 14.30 -6.03
C LYS A 46 -9.81 13.74 -5.07
N TYR A 47 -8.52 13.88 -5.44
CA TYR A 47 -7.41 13.39 -4.63
C TYR A 47 -6.98 14.42 -3.59
N GLU A 48 -7.10 15.73 -3.82
CA GLU A 48 -6.78 16.78 -2.83
C GLU A 48 -7.55 16.56 -1.51
N ASP A 49 -8.84 16.22 -1.57
CA ASP A 49 -9.67 15.88 -0.39
C ASP A 49 -9.12 14.70 0.44
N VAL A 50 -8.47 13.74 -0.22
CA VAL A 50 -7.92 12.53 0.39
C VAL A 50 -6.47 12.74 0.79
N VAL A 51 -5.71 13.53 0.04
CA VAL A 51 -4.31 13.89 0.27
C VAL A 51 -4.21 14.80 1.50
N ASP A 52 -5.11 15.76 1.65
CA ASP A 52 -5.18 16.63 2.83
C ASP A 52 -5.53 15.84 4.11
N ARG A 53 -6.36 14.80 3.97
CA ARG A 53 -6.66 13.87 5.06
C ARG A 53 -5.49 12.92 5.33
N LEU A 54 -4.82 12.44 4.28
CA LEU A 54 -3.61 11.62 4.34
C LEU A 54 -2.46 12.37 5.05
N ASP A 55 -2.35 13.68 4.85
CA ASP A 55 -1.35 14.54 5.49
C ASP A 55 -1.53 14.66 7.01
N ARG A 56 -2.78 14.60 7.48
CA ARG A 56 -3.08 14.56 8.92
C ARG A 56 -2.70 13.22 9.56
N VAL A 57 -2.83 12.11 8.83
CA VAL A 57 -2.48 10.76 9.34
C VAL A 57 -0.99 10.45 9.16
N THR A 58 -0.36 10.94 8.10
CA THR A 58 1.11 10.81 7.92
C THR A 58 1.86 11.69 8.92
N GLY A 59 1.34 12.85 9.32
CA GLY A 59 1.93 13.69 10.37
C GLY A 59 2.04 12.99 11.75
N ALA A 60 1.08 12.13 12.10
CA ALA A 60 1.12 11.33 13.32
C ALA A 60 1.96 10.04 13.17
N VAL A 61 2.13 9.55 11.95
CA VAL A 61 2.86 8.31 11.62
C VAL A 61 4.35 8.57 11.33
N ARG A 62 4.72 9.78 10.92
CA ARG A 62 6.11 10.21 10.64
C ARG A 62 6.99 10.30 11.89
N GLY A 63 6.41 10.23 13.08
CA GLY A 63 7.11 10.31 14.37
C GLY A 63 7.60 8.99 14.98
N ARG A 64 7.60 7.86 14.26
CA ARG A 64 8.16 6.60 14.79
C ARG A 64 9.01 5.87 13.75
N GLU A 65 10.29 5.80 14.08
CA GLU A 65 11.41 5.53 13.20
C GLU A 65 11.31 4.14 12.52
N ARG A 66 11.60 4.10 11.21
CA ARG A 66 11.81 2.92 10.33
C ARG A 66 10.63 1.97 10.04
N VAL A 67 9.59 1.89 10.88
CA VAL A 67 8.46 0.95 10.66
C VAL A 67 7.30 1.56 9.87
N ALA A 68 7.03 2.86 10.05
CA ALA A 68 5.99 3.62 9.34
C ALA A 68 6.05 3.51 7.80
N PRO A 69 7.20 3.73 7.13
CA PRO A 69 7.24 3.66 5.67
C PRO A 69 7.04 2.24 5.13
N LYS A 70 7.51 1.21 5.85
CA LYS A 70 7.36 -0.20 5.44
C LYS A 70 5.91 -0.66 5.49
N VAL A 71 5.17 -0.25 6.53
CA VAL A 71 3.73 -0.54 6.64
C VAL A 71 2.95 0.14 5.53
N GLY A 72 3.28 1.39 5.18
CA GLY A 72 2.67 2.10 4.06
C GLY A 72 2.86 1.38 2.71
N THR A 73 4.10 0.98 2.38
CA THR A 73 4.38 0.24 1.15
C THR A 73 3.70 -1.13 1.12
N PHE A 74 3.63 -1.83 2.27
CA PHE A 74 2.92 -3.11 2.38
C PHE A 74 1.42 -2.95 2.11
N LEU A 75 0.76 -1.95 2.72
CA LEU A 75 -0.67 -1.69 2.52
C LEU A 75 -0.98 -1.30 1.07
N LEU A 76 -0.11 -0.51 0.44
CA LEU A 76 -0.21 -0.17 -0.99
C LEU A 76 -0.16 -1.44 -1.85
N GLY A 77 0.86 -2.29 -1.62
CA GLY A 77 1.00 -3.56 -2.35
C GLY A 77 -0.18 -4.51 -2.14
N MET A 78 -0.71 -4.58 -0.91
CA MET A 78 -1.90 -5.37 -0.58
C MET A 78 -3.13 -4.84 -1.32
N GLY A 79 -3.34 -3.52 -1.37
CA GLY A 79 -4.45 -2.91 -2.10
C GLY A 79 -4.42 -3.24 -3.59
N VAL A 80 -3.25 -3.15 -4.22
CA VAL A 80 -3.05 -3.53 -5.63
C VAL A 80 -3.29 -5.03 -5.83
N GLY A 81 -2.72 -5.88 -4.96
CA GLY A 81 -2.86 -7.34 -5.06
C GLY A 81 -4.30 -7.82 -4.91
N VAL A 82 -5.04 -7.29 -3.94
CA VAL A 82 -6.47 -7.62 -3.75
C VAL A 82 -7.30 -7.10 -4.91
N GLY A 83 -7.06 -5.86 -5.37
CA GLY A 83 -7.77 -5.30 -6.52
C GLY A 83 -7.59 -6.14 -7.79
N LEU A 84 -6.36 -6.56 -8.07
CA LEU A 84 -6.07 -7.47 -9.19
C LEU A 84 -6.65 -8.87 -8.96
N GLY A 85 -6.56 -9.42 -7.75
CA GLY A 85 -7.11 -10.74 -7.42
C GLY A 85 -8.62 -10.82 -7.62
N ILE A 86 -9.36 -9.79 -7.21
CA ILE A 86 -10.81 -9.68 -7.44
C ILE A 86 -11.12 -9.55 -8.94
N LEU A 87 -10.33 -8.77 -9.69
CA LEU A 87 -10.53 -8.58 -11.13
C LEU A 87 -10.22 -9.83 -11.95
N PHE A 88 -9.22 -10.61 -11.54
CA PHE A 88 -8.73 -11.77 -12.28
C PHE A 88 -9.40 -13.09 -11.87
N ALA A 89 -9.90 -13.18 -10.64
CA ALA A 89 -10.64 -14.35 -10.14
C ALA A 89 -12.08 -13.98 -9.74
N PRO A 90 -12.93 -13.55 -10.69
CA PRO A 90 -14.36 -13.45 -10.45
C PRO A 90 -14.93 -14.87 -10.35
N SER A 91 -15.32 -15.30 -9.15
CA SER A 91 -16.12 -16.53 -8.97
C SER A 91 -17.60 -16.17 -8.74
N SER A 92 -18.52 -17.11 -8.98
CA SER A 92 -19.96 -16.91 -8.79
C SER A 92 -20.26 -16.63 -7.30
N GLY A 93 -21.04 -15.59 -7.03
CA GLY A 93 -21.23 -15.07 -5.66
C GLY A 93 -21.78 -16.08 -4.65
N GLU A 94 -22.49 -17.13 -5.08
CA GLU A 94 -23.06 -18.16 -4.20
C GLU A 94 -21.98 -19.08 -3.60
N GLU A 95 -21.04 -19.54 -4.42
CA GLU A 95 -19.96 -20.44 -3.99
C GLU A 95 -18.89 -19.69 -3.19
N ILE A 96 -18.63 -18.44 -3.58
CA ILE A 96 -17.79 -17.52 -2.81
C ILE A 96 -18.39 -17.27 -1.44
N ARG A 97 -19.69 -16.99 -1.33
CA ARG A 97 -20.30 -16.62 -0.03
C ARG A 97 -20.16 -17.74 0.98
N ASN A 98 -20.43 -18.98 0.59
CA ASN A 98 -20.34 -20.13 1.51
C ASN A 98 -18.89 -20.41 1.92
N THR A 99 -17.98 -20.45 0.94
CA THR A 99 -16.55 -20.71 1.14
C THR A 99 -15.86 -19.59 1.93
N ILE A 100 -16.15 -18.33 1.60
CA ILE A 100 -15.65 -17.18 2.35
C ILE A 100 -16.24 -17.16 3.74
N SER A 101 -17.54 -17.44 3.97
CA SER A 101 -18.08 -17.37 5.33
C SER A 101 -17.42 -18.38 6.28
N GLU A 102 -17.18 -19.61 5.82
CA GLU A 102 -16.55 -20.65 6.62
C GLU A 102 -15.05 -20.38 6.85
N GLN A 103 -14.34 -19.95 5.80
CA GLN A 103 -12.90 -19.67 5.91
C GLN A 103 -12.62 -18.34 6.60
N ALA A 104 -13.44 -17.31 6.37
CA ALA A 104 -13.27 -16.00 6.97
C ALA A 104 -13.50 -16.03 8.48
N GLY A 105 -14.39 -16.87 9.00
CA GLY A 105 -14.54 -17.08 10.45
C GLY A 105 -13.22 -17.56 11.07
N ASN A 106 -12.68 -18.66 10.55
CA ASN A 106 -11.42 -19.25 11.02
C ASN A 106 -10.22 -18.30 10.86
N ILE A 107 -10.15 -17.56 9.76
CA ILE A 107 -9.09 -16.58 9.52
C ILE A 107 -9.23 -15.40 10.49
N ARG A 108 -10.45 -14.88 10.68
CA ARG A 108 -10.74 -13.77 11.59
C ARG A 108 -10.36 -14.13 13.01
N ASP A 109 -10.69 -15.34 13.46
CA ASP A 109 -10.38 -15.79 14.83
C ASP A 109 -8.86 -15.86 15.04
N ARG A 110 -8.13 -16.45 14.10
CA ARG A 110 -6.65 -16.52 14.14
C ARG A 110 -5.99 -15.14 14.09
N VAL A 111 -6.53 -14.21 13.31
CA VAL A 111 -6.04 -12.83 13.23
C VAL A 111 -6.36 -12.07 14.52
N SER A 112 -7.56 -12.24 15.06
CA SER A 112 -7.99 -11.60 16.31
C SER A 112 -7.15 -12.04 17.51
N GLU A 113 -6.86 -13.34 17.59
CA GLU A 113 -6.00 -13.90 18.64
C GLU A 113 -4.57 -13.34 18.53
N GLN A 114 -3.99 -13.36 17.34
CA GLN A 114 -2.65 -12.79 17.11
C GLN A 114 -2.61 -11.27 17.34
N ALA A 115 -3.65 -10.54 16.94
CA ALA A 115 -3.75 -9.11 17.16
C ALA A 115 -3.84 -8.77 18.65
N THR A 116 -4.58 -9.58 19.43
CA THR A 116 -4.68 -9.42 20.88
C THR A 116 -3.32 -9.63 21.55
N ASN A 117 -2.63 -10.71 21.20
CA ASN A 117 -1.28 -11.01 21.70
C ASN A 117 -0.26 -9.92 21.34
N LEU A 118 -0.36 -9.37 20.12
CA LEU A 118 0.51 -8.29 19.65
C LEU A 118 0.20 -6.97 20.39
N LYS A 119 -1.08 -6.66 20.60
CA LYS A 119 -1.50 -5.47 21.36
C LYS A 119 -1.01 -5.53 22.80
N GLU A 120 -1.03 -6.70 23.43
CA GLU A 120 -0.51 -6.89 24.78
C GLU A 120 0.99 -6.66 24.86
N LYS A 121 1.78 -7.26 23.95
CA LYS A 121 3.23 -7.02 23.84
C LYS A 121 3.56 -5.55 23.60
N VAL A 122 2.84 -4.87 22.71
CA VAL A 122 3.03 -3.43 22.44
C VAL A 122 2.71 -2.60 23.68
N ARG A 123 1.64 -2.95 24.41
CA ARG A 123 1.25 -2.24 25.65
C ARG A 123 2.28 -2.44 26.76
N GLU A 124 2.88 -3.61 26.84
CA GLU A 124 3.93 -3.93 27.80
C GLU A 124 5.22 -3.14 27.51
N THR A 125 5.63 -3.05 26.24
CA THR A 125 6.79 -2.24 25.82
C THR A 125 6.57 -0.76 26.06
N VAL A 126 5.40 -0.20 25.68
CA VAL A 126 5.08 1.22 25.91
C VAL A 126 5.02 1.56 27.40
N ARG A 127 4.54 0.64 28.24
CA ARG A 127 4.51 0.84 29.70
C ARG A 127 5.90 0.79 30.33
N ARG A 128 6.79 -0.08 29.85
CA ARG A 128 8.19 -0.08 30.33
C ARG A 128 8.88 1.24 30.00
N GLU A 129 8.71 1.73 28.78
CA GLU A 129 9.30 3.01 28.36
C GLU A 129 8.66 4.24 29.03
N SER A 130 7.36 4.21 29.35
CA SER A 130 6.66 5.35 29.98
C SER A 130 6.70 5.33 31.51
N GLY A 131 7.09 4.21 32.14
CA GLY A 131 7.08 4.03 33.60
C GLY A 131 8.36 4.47 34.32
N GLU A 132 9.48 4.65 33.62
CA GLU A 132 10.78 4.98 34.22
C GLU A 132 11.07 6.49 34.34
N GLY A 133 10.13 7.37 33.96
CA GLY A 133 10.29 8.83 34.01
C GLY A 133 9.85 9.52 35.31
N SER A 134 9.45 8.79 36.38
CA SER A 134 8.80 9.41 37.56
C SER A 134 9.34 8.97 38.93
N GLN A 135 10.48 8.31 39.02
CA GLN A 135 11.16 8.05 40.30
C GLN A 135 12.57 8.66 40.29
N GLY A 136 12.73 9.81 40.95
CA GLY A 136 14.05 10.44 41.04
C GLY A 136 14.08 11.88 41.56
N ARG A 137 13.20 12.27 42.50
CA ARG A 137 13.47 13.44 43.37
C ARG A 137 13.30 13.02 44.82
N MET A 138 14.39 12.49 45.39
CA MET A 138 14.53 12.46 46.85
C MET A 138 14.91 13.85 47.35
N PRO A 139 14.27 14.37 48.42
CA PRO A 139 14.70 15.60 49.05
C PRO A 139 15.99 15.35 49.83
N ARG A 140 17.00 16.18 49.60
CA ARG A 140 18.23 16.19 50.40
C ARG A 140 17.88 16.70 51.81
N PRO A 141 18.21 15.98 52.89
CA PRO A 141 18.11 16.54 54.22
C PRO A 141 19.13 17.68 54.37
N ALA A 142 18.68 18.74 55.04
CA ALA A 142 19.40 19.96 55.33
C ALA A 142 20.50 19.75 56.39
#